data_AF-A0A151RJ42-F1
#
_entry.id   AF-A0A151RJ42-F1
#
_cell.length_a   1.000
_cell.length_b   1.000
_cell.length_c   1.000
_cell.angle_alpha   90.00
_cell.angle_beta   90.00
_cell.angle_gamma   90.00
#
_symmetry.space_group_name_H-M   'P 1'
#
loop_
_entity.id
_entity.type
_entity.pdbx_description
1 polymer ?
#
loop_
_entity_poly.entity_id
_entity_poly.type
_entity_poly.pdbx_seq_one_letter_code
_entity_poly.pdbx_strand_id
1 'polypeptide(L)' 'MKENKTIDEMFGRFQIILNGLKSLGTEFSKAQNNLKILDNLPKIWEPKGTTIAEARDLKVLTLDKLLGAI' A
#
# COMPACT_ATOMS: atom_id res chain seq x y z
N MET A 1 8.46 5.09 4.50
CA MET A 1 8.37 6.37 3.75
C MET A 1 9.19 7.44 4.48
N LYS A 2 9.85 8.39 3.77
CA LYS A 2 10.51 9.54 4.43
C LYS A 2 9.44 10.56 4.84
N GLU A 3 9.64 11.24 5.97
CA GLU A 3 8.65 12.18 6.55
C GLU A 3 8.26 13.35 5.64
N ASN A 4 9.06 13.64 4.61
CA ASN A 4 8.84 14.74 3.67
C ASN A 4 8.29 14.31 2.31
N LYS A 5 7.88 13.05 2.13
CA LYS A 5 7.27 12.57 0.88
C LYS A 5 5.77 12.46 1.02
N THR A 6 5.05 12.83 -0.03
CA THR A 6 3.59 12.67 -0.02
C THR A 6 3.20 11.21 -0.15
N ILE A 7 1.98 10.90 0.28
CA ILE A 7 1.38 9.58 0.09
C ILE A 7 1.32 9.27 -1.41
N ASP A 8 0.85 10.19 -2.25
CA ASP A 8 0.78 10.03 -3.71
C ASP A 8 2.13 9.68 -4.35
N GLU A 9 3.22 10.32 -3.93
CA GLU A 9 4.56 10.02 -4.42
C GLU A 9 5.03 8.61 -4.04
N MET A 10 4.69 8.14 -2.85
CA MET A 10 5.01 6.78 -2.41
C MET A 10 4.22 5.76 -3.23
N PHE A 11 2.93 6.00 -3.43
CA PHE A 11 2.06 5.13 -4.20
C PHE A 11 2.46 5.07 -5.67
N GLY A 12 2.84 6.20 -6.28
CA GLY A 12 3.37 6.21 -7.65
C GLY A 12 4.60 5.32 -7.81
N ARG A 13 5.55 5.38 -6.84
CA ARG A 13 6.73 4.50 -6.84
C ARG A 13 6.35 3.03 -6.63
N PHE A 14 5.40 2.76 -5.73
CA PHE A 14 4.93 1.41 -5.47
C PHE A 14 4.31 0.80 -6.74
N GLN A 15 3.51 1.56 -7.48
CA GLN A 15 2.91 1.13 -8.74
C GLN A 15 3.98 0.84 -9.82
N ILE A 16 5.02 1.69 -9.93
CA ILE A 16 6.14 1.43 -10.84
C ILE A 16 6.84 0.11 -10.49
N ILE A 17 7.10 -0.14 -9.21
CA ILE A 17 7.73 -1.37 -8.73
C ILE A 17 6.86 -2.59 -9.02
N LEU A 18 5.56 -2.53 -8.73
CA LEU A 18 4.64 -3.63 -9.02
C LEU A 18 4.55 -3.94 -10.51
N ASN A 19 4.51 -2.91 -11.36
CA ASN A 19 4.51 -3.09 -12.80
C ASN A 19 5.82 -3.72 -13.30
N GLY A 20 6.96 -3.30 -12.75
CA GLY A 20 8.26 -3.91 -13.03
C GLY A 20 8.31 -5.38 -12.64
N LEU A 21 7.86 -5.72 -11.44
CA LEU A 21 7.78 -7.11 -10.96
C LEU A 21 6.86 -7.98 -11.81
N LYS A 22 5.70 -7.44 -12.20
CA LYS A 22 4.76 -8.11 -13.10
C LYS A 22 5.42 -8.43 -14.46
N SER A 23 6.19 -7.50 -15.01
CA SER A 23 6.94 -7.72 -16.26
C SER A 23 8.00 -8.82 -16.15
N LEU A 24 8.51 -9.06 -14.94
CA LEU A 24 9.45 -10.12 -14.61
C LEU A 24 8.76 -11.45 -14.25
N GLY A 25 7.44 -11.56 -14.43
CA GLY A 25 6.65 -12.75 -14.09
C GLY A 25 6.39 -12.93 -12.60
N THR A 26 6.68 -11.92 -11.77
CA THR A 26 6.37 -11.94 -10.34
C THR A 26 5.11 -11.14 -10.07
N GLU A 27 4.02 -11.82 -9.71
CA GLU A 27 2.78 -11.17 -9.31
C GLU A 27 2.51 -11.37 -7.82
N PHE A 28 2.18 -10.28 -7.15
CA PHE A 28 1.72 -10.30 -5.77
C PHE A 28 0.20 -10.29 -5.75
N SER A 29 -0.39 -11.06 -4.84
CA SER A 29 -1.82 -10.98 -4.58
C SER A 29 -2.20 -9.58 -4.07
N LYS A 30 -3.47 -9.21 -4.25
CA LYS A 30 -3.98 -7.91 -3.79
C LYS A 30 -3.77 -7.71 -2.28
N ALA A 31 -3.98 -8.75 -1.48
CA ALA A 31 -3.73 -8.71 -0.05
C ALA A 31 -2.25 -8.45 0.27
N GLN A 32 -1.31 -9.10 -0.43
CA GLN A 32 0.12 -8.86 -0.26
C GLN A 32 0.51 -7.41 -0.64
N ASN A 33 -0.07 -6.88 -1.71
CA ASN A 33 0.17 -5.49 -2.12
C ASN A 33 -0.34 -4.50 -1.07
N ASN A 34 -1.58 -4.68 -0.62
CA ASN A 34 -2.19 -3.82 0.38
C ASN A 34 -1.44 -3.87 1.72
N LEU A 35 -1.04 -5.07 2.16
CA LEU A 35 -0.25 -5.22 3.39
C LEU A 35 1.11 -4.53 3.28
N LYS A 36 1.84 -4.72 2.16
CA LYS A 36 3.12 -4.05 1.92
C LYS A 36 3.00 -2.52 1.93
N ILE A 37 1.90 -1.97 1.42
CA ILE A 37 1.64 -0.53 1.46
C ILE A 37 1.49 -0.06 2.91
N LEU A 38 0.65 -0.74 3.69
CA LEU A 38 0.40 -0.43 5.10
C LEU A 38 1.68 -0.51 5.93
N ASP A 39 2.48 -1.56 5.74
CA ASP A 39 3.76 -1.77 6.45
C ASP A 39 4.82 -0.71 6.15
N ASN A 40 4.72 -0.02 5.00
CA ASN A 40 5.71 0.97 4.56
C ASN A 40 5.33 2.43 4.84
N LEU A 41 4.17 2.65 5.47
CA LEU A 41 3.73 3.96 5.93
C LEU A 41 4.73 4.56 6.95
N PRO A 42 4.85 5.90 7.04
CA PRO A 42 5.59 6.50 8.15
C PRO A 42 4.95 6.16 9.49
N LYS A 43 5.75 6.12 10.56
CA LYS A 43 5.28 5.79 11.93
C LYS A 43 4.05 6.59 12.38
N ILE A 44 3.93 7.85 11.97
CA ILE A 44 2.78 8.69 12.32
C ILE A 44 1.44 8.15 11.74
N TRP A 45 1.49 7.35 10.67
CA TRP A 45 0.34 6.73 10.03
C TRP A 45 0.17 5.24 10.38
N GLU A 46 1.11 4.66 11.14
CA GLU A 46 1.07 3.26 11.57
C GLU A 46 -0.23 2.89 12.29
N PRO A 47 -0.76 3.68 13.26
CA PRO A 47 -2.02 3.35 13.92
C PRO A 47 -3.22 3.29 12.94
N LYS A 48 -3.21 4.17 11.93
CA LYS A 48 -4.24 4.20 10.88
C LYS A 48 -4.12 2.97 9.98
N GLY A 49 -2.89 2.57 9.65
CA GLY A 49 -2.62 1.36 8.88
C GLY A 49 -3.07 0.09 9.60
N THR A 50 -2.77 -0.03 10.89
CA THR A 50 -3.24 -1.15 11.74
C THR A 50 -4.76 -1.21 11.77
N THR A 51 -5.42 -0.07 12.01
CA THR A 51 -6.90 0.00 12.03
C THR A 51 -7.50 -0.47 10.70
N ILE A 52 -6.90 -0.09 9.57
CA ILE A 52 -7.37 -0.53 8.25
C ILE A 52 -7.17 -2.04 8.07
N ALA A 53 -6.03 -2.58 8.47
CA ALA A 53 -5.71 -4.00 8.36
C ALA A 53 -6.65 -4.88 9.21
N GLU A 54 -7.05 -4.39 10.39
CA GLU A 54 -7.97 -5.09 11.29
C GLU A 54 -9.43 -4.96 10.85
N ALA A 55 -9.85 -3.80 10.34
CA ALA A 55 -11.24 -3.52 10.04
C ALA A 55 -11.68 -3.90 8.61
N ARG A 56 -10.75 -4.11 7.67
CA ARG A 56 -11.07 -4.35 6.26
C ARG A 56 -10.41 -5.60 5.70
N ASP A 57 -11.14 -6.30 4.81
CA ASP A 57 -10.58 -7.41 4.06
C ASP A 57 -9.65 -6.92 2.94
N LEU A 58 -8.34 -7.11 3.16
CA LEU A 58 -7.28 -6.71 2.24
C LEU A 58 -7.31 -7.46 0.89
N LYS A 59 -8.01 -8.59 0.78
CA LYS A 59 -8.17 -9.34 -0.49
C LYS A 59 -9.11 -8.64 -1.46
N VAL A 60 -10.08 -7.89 -0.95
CA VAL A 60 -11.09 -7.18 -1.75
C VAL A 60 -10.91 -5.67 -1.77
N LEU A 61 -10.14 -5.12 -0.81
CA LEU A 61 -9.86 -3.70 -0.71
C LEU A 61 -9.12 -3.20 -1.97
N THR A 62 -9.76 -2.29 -2.71
CA THR A 62 -9.14 -1.66 -3.88
C THR A 62 -8.13 -0.60 -3.45
N LEU A 63 -7.17 -0.32 -4.34
CA LEU A 63 -6.10 0.64 -4.06
C LEU A 63 -6.66 2.05 -3.82
N ASP A 64 -7.65 2.50 -4.60
CA ASP A 64 -8.29 3.81 -4.42
C ASP A 64 -8.99 3.94 -3.06
N LYS A 65 -9.62 2.86 -2.58
CA LYS A 65 -10.27 2.84 -1.26
C LYS A 65 -9.24 2.81 -0.14
N LEU A 66 -8.11 2.13 -0.35
CA LEU A 66 -6.99 2.16 0.59
C LEU A 66 -6.41 3.58 0.69
N LEU A 67 -6.18 4.23 -0.45
CA LEU A 67 -5.70 5.62 -0.54
C LEU A 67 -6.62 6.62 0.14
N GLY A 68 -7.94 6.53 -0.09
CA GLY A 68 -8.91 7.40 0.57
C GLY A 68 -9.10 7.10 2.07
N ALA A 69 -8.61 5.95 2.55
CA ALA A 69 -8.68 5.57 3.95
C ALA A 69 -7.40 5.91 4.72
N ILE A 70 -6.24 6.01 4.06
CA ILE A 70 -4.97 6.49 4.62
C ILE A 70 -4.99 8.01 4.71
#